data_AF-A0A3P8PL78-F1
#
_entry.id   AF-A0A3P8PL78-F1
#
_cell.length_a   1.000
_cell.length_b   1.000
_cell.length_c   1.000
_cell.angle_alpha   90.00
_cell.angle_beta   90.00
_cell.angle_gamma   90.00
#
_symmetry.space_group_name_H-M   'P 1'
#
loop_
_entity.id
_entity.type
_entity.pdbx_description
1 polymer ?
#
loop_
_entity_poly.entity_id
_entity_poly.type
_entity_poly.pdbx_seq_one_letter_code
_entity_poly.pdbx_strand_id
1 'polypeptide(L)'
;MTEDFETCDLTCSSPSGGPEETLKVKSWSMECEQPIFSALGGGMKLQKTVDAPRPTMSGSPGKTSLAAATSDTESGIYSVESELCVDHESELDWFCGTEQKLICSHCATVGSCQGHTVTPLATRVTRVRDKLVDVCEKMQLQALRIERFIEQTLAAKEQKLQAAASRAREQVLAQVSAAREALEEEEQRLLEEVQREEERVEQCLLTQRAHWGQALTNLSQTRSRLVHTLTHTPDAQLVTSVQEIAERVEEAEGVGEPCDTDQLSLNPCCTESKLLRGLWATAVLLGPNTSGSSCLKFDERTVSPLLSLSEDFCTLTFLHKKPRQSPPYDPARFDSWPNALGSVSMSSGTHSWVVDVGQSGAFKVGVCYASLERKGSGNEARLGHNSQSWVLSHYDGDYSFCHAGKKVPLQVARRPERVGLLLDWQSQTLLFYEPHSCAVLYSVSQNFSAPLLPAFAVTDRSITILH
;
A
#
# COMPACT_ATOMS: atom_id res chain seq x y z
N MET A 1 5.62 -0.01 43.13
CA MET A 1 6.98 -0.43 43.57
C MET A 1 7.78 -0.60 42.30
N THR A 2 8.65 0.30 41.86
CA THR A 2 9.30 1.49 42.42
C THR A 2 9.20 2.58 41.34
N GLU A 3 8.74 3.77 41.71
CA GLU A 3 8.68 4.94 40.82
C GLU A 3 10.02 5.67 40.90
N ASP A 4 10.81 5.63 39.84
CA ASP A 4 12.02 6.43 39.72
C ASP A 4 11.63 7.81 39.17
N PHE A 5 11.47 8.76 40.08
CA PHE A 5 11.42 10.19 39.76
C PHE A 5 12.84 10.66 39.44
N GLU A 6 13.15 10.81 38.15
CA GLU A 6 14.33 11.56 37.73
C GLU A 6 14.12 13.04 38.08
N THR A 7 14.98 13.54 38.95
CA THR A 7 15.02 14.95 39.37
C THR A 7 15.77 15.75 38.32
N CYS A 8 15.14 16.80 37.77
CA CYS A 8 15.77 17.72 36.83
C CYS A 8 16.85 18.55 37.54
N ASP A 9 18.11 18.32 37.17
CA ASP A 9 19.23 19.20 37.51
C ASP A 9 19.16 20.51 36.70
N LEU A 10 19.12 21.64 37.42
CA LEU A 10 18.92 23.00 36.88
C LEU A 10 20.22 23.81 36.77
N THR A 11 21.35 23.20 36.38
CA THR A 11 22.61 23.97 36.24
C THR A 11 23.32 23.73 34.91
N CYS A 12 23.39 24.78 34.10
CA CYS A 12 24.19 24.83 32.88
C CYS A 12 25.63 25.20 33.27
N SER A 13 26.56 24.24 33.18
CA SER A 13 27.99 24.51 33.39
C SER A 13 28.63 24.96 32.07
N SER A 14 29.31 26.11 32.08
CA SER A 14 30.06 26.63 30.92
C SER A 14 31.37 25.85 30.68
N PRO A 15 31.82 25.63 29.43
CA PRO A 15 33.07 24.94 29.17
C PRO A 15 34.25 25.94 29.09
N SER A 16 35.29 25.71 29.89
CA SER A 16 36.63 26.28 29.70
C SER A 16 37.59 25.19 29.20
N GLY A 17 38.49 25.57 28.28
CA GLY A 17 39.10 24.64 27.33
C GLY A 17 40.30 23.80 27.78
N GLY A 18 40.32 22.56 27.27
CA GLY A 18 41.46 21.73 26.81
C GLY A 18 42.32 20.99 27.85
N PRO A 19 43.10 19.93 27.46
CA PRO A 19 43.11 19.13 26.22
C PRO A 19 42.79 17.63 26.44
N GLU A 20 42.70 16.91 25.31
CA GLU A 20 42.46 15.47 25.07
C GLU A 20 42.69 14.46 26.20
N GLU A 21 41.65 13.68 26.52
CA GLU A 21 41.80 12.29 26.95
C GLU A 21 40.68 11.41 26.36
N THR A 22 41.08 10.33 25.72
CA THR A 22 40.25 9.33 25.04
C THR A 22 39.34 8.58 26.02
N LEU A 23 38.02 8.73 25.87
CA LEU A 23 37.03 7.90 26.58
C LEU A 23 36.10 7.19 25.59
N LYS A 24 36.25 5.86 25.58
CA LYS A 24 35.40 4.89 24.86
C LYS A 24 33.94 5.06 25.27
N VAL A 25 33.08 5.45 24.33
CA VAL A 25 31.64 5.33 24.49
C VAL A 25 31.26 3.87 24.21
N LYS A 26 30.65 3.22 25.21
CA LYS A 26 30.12 1.86 25.14
C LYS A 26 29.08 1.78 24.01
N SER A 27 29.26 0.81 23.12
CA SER A 27 28.25 0.41 22.15
C SER A 27 27.02 -0.11 22.87
N TRP A 28 25.85 0.47 22.62
CA TRP A 28 24.60 -0.26 22.79
C TRP A 28 24.42 -1.17 21.58
N SER A 29 24.87 -2.41 21.74
CA SER A 29 24.44 -3.53 20.91
C SER A 29 22.98 -3.81 21.27
N MET A 30 22.04 -3.54 20.36
CA MET A 30 20.74 -4.19 20.39
C MET A 30 20.79 -5.35 19.42
N GLU A 31 20.64 -6.55 19.98
CA GLU A 31 20.67 -7.84 19.33
C GLU A 31 19.53 -7.98 18.31
N CYS A 32 19.84 -8.54 17.15
CA CYS A 32 18.88 -8.97 16.15
C CYS A 32 18.12 -10.20 16.65
N GLU A 33 16.79 -10.15 16.80
CA GLU A 33 15.96 -11.36 16.76
C GLU A 33 14.61 -11.17 16.02
N GLN A 34 14.46 -12.00 14.97
CA GLN A 34 13.29 -12.73 14.42
C GLN A 34 11.89 -12.06 14.26
N PRO A 35 11.14 -12.41 13.19
CA PRO A 35 9.78 -11.92 12.94
C PRO A 35 8.73 -12.60 13.84
N ILE A 36 7.85 -11.77 14.39
CA ILE A 36 6.70 -12.16 15.23
C ILE A 36 5.56 -12.67 14.34
N PHE A 37 5.38 -13.99 14.23
CA PHE A 37 4.09 -14.59 13.88
C PHE A 37 3.98 -16.00 14.49
N SER A 38 3.58 -16.09 15.77
CA SER A 38 2.98 -17.31 16.33
C SER A 38 2.44 -17.08 17.74
N ALA A 39 1.12 -16.90 17.83
CA ALA A 39 0.19 -17.12 18.95
C ALA A 39 -1.03 -16.20 18.66
N LEU A 40 -2.28 -16.64 18.59
CA LEU A 40 -3.00 -17.47 19.55
C LEU A 40 -4.12 -18.25 18.82
N GLY A 41 -4.16 -19.55 19.06
CA GLY A 41 -5.40 -20.33 19.02
C GLY A 41 -6.00 -20.35 20.42
N GLY A 42 -7.33 -20.22 20.54
CA GLY A 42 -8.03 -20.45 21.80
C GLY A 42 -9.41 -19.80 21.93
N GLY A 43 -10.46 -20.57 21.63
CA GLY A 43 -11.62 -20.72 22.53
C GLY A 43 -12.63 -19.58 22.75
N MET A 44 -13.74 -19.66 21.99
CA MET A 44 -15.16 -19.57 22.41
C MET A 44 -15.63 -18.46 23.38
N LYS A 45 -16.63 -17.67 22.93
CA LYS A 45 -18.05 -17.86 23.34
C LYS A 45 -19.02 -16.99 22.53
N LEU A 46 -20.05 -17.66 22.01
CA LEU A 46 -21.22 -17.10 21.34
C LEU A 46 -22.21 -16.57 22.38
N GLN A 47 -22.78 -15.38 22.17
CA GLN A 47 -24.00 -14.98 22.87
C GLN A 47 -25.04 -14.45 21.87
N LYS A 48 -26.13 -15.21 21.74
CA LYS A 48 -27.34 -14.87 21.00
C LYS A 48 -28.16 -13.85 21.79
N THR A 49 -28.70 -12.85 21.10
CA THR A 49 -29.97 -12.22 21.48
C THR A 49 -30.86 -12.10 20.25
N VAL A 50 -32.11 -12.55 20.44
CA VAL A 50 -33.24 -12.52 19.51
C VAL A 50 -34.11 -11.34 19.92
N ASP A 51 -34.61 -10.54 18.97
CA ASP A 51 -36.01 -10.09 18.92
C ASP A 51 -36.31 -9.31 17.62
N ALA A 52 -37.55 -9.43 17.16
CA ALA A 52 -38.16 -8.88 15.93
C ALA A 52 -39.40 -8.01 16.32
N PRO A 53 -40.28 -7.49 15.41
CA PRO A 53 -40.21 -7.10 13.99
C PRO A 53 -40.88 -5.73 13.60
N ARG A 54 -40.60 -5.27 12.35
CA ARG A 54 -41.43 -4.49 11.35
C ARG A 54 -41.88 -3.01 11.64
N PRO A 55 -42.27 -2.18 10.62
CA PRO A 55 -42.52 -2.45 9.19
C PRO A 55 -42.00 -1.43 8.10
N THR A 56 -42.00 -1.93 6.86
CA THR A 56 -42.24 -1.28 5.52
C THR A 56 -41.42 -0.08 5.04
N MET A 57 -40.78 -0.19 3.87
CA MET A 57 -41.27 0.35 2.58
C MET A 57 -40.36 -0.03 1.38
N SER A 58 -41.02 -0.39 0.28
CA SER A 58 -40.68 -0.25 -1.15
C SER A 58 -39.24 -0.50 -1.68
N GLY A 59 -39.13 -1.41 -2.66
CA GLY A 59 -38.03 -1.43 -3.62
C GLY A 59 -37.94 -2.76 -4.40
N SER A 60 -38.49 -2.80 -5.61
CA SER A 60 -38.36 -3.89 -6.59
C SER A 60 -36.89 -4.18 -6.94
N PRO A 61 -36.53 -5.40 -7.38
CA PRO A 61 -36.43 -5.59 -8.83
C PRO A 61 -36.82 -6.99 -9.37
N GLY A 62 -37.23 -6.95 -10.64
CA GLY A 62 -37.20 -7.98 -11.69
C GLY A 62 -37.02 -9.44 -11.33
N LYS A 63 -38.12 -10.21 -11.42
CA LYS A 63 -38.08 -11.64 -11.74
C LYS A 63 -38.40 -11.82 -13.22
N THR A 64 -37.38 -12.19 -14.01
CA THR A 64 -37.55 -12.82 -15.31
C THR A 64 -38.01 -14.26 -15.07
N SER A 65 -39.32 -14.46 -15.09
CA SER A 65 -39.93 -15.79 -15.18
C SER A 65 -40.06 -16.16 -16.66
N LEU A 66 -39.13 -16.94 -17.18
CA LEU A 66 -39.33 -17.66 -18.44
C LEU A 66 -40.31 -18.80 -18.15
N ALA A 67 -41.61 -18.54 -18.33
CA ALA A 67 -42.59 -19.61 -18.51
C ALA A 67 -42.33 -20.21 -19.90
N ALA A 68 -41.64 -21.35 -19.94
CA ALA A 68 -41.58 -22.17 -21.14
C ALA A 68 -42.97 -22.75 -21.36
N ALA A 69 -43.72 -22.12 -22.26
CA ALA A 69 -44.89 -22.72 -22.88
C ALA A 69 -44.41 -23.95 -23.67
N THR A 70 -44.68 -25.15 -23.18
CA THR A 70 -44.65 -26.36 -24.01
C THR A 70 -45.97 -26.42 -24.75
N SER A 71 -46.02 -25.75 -25.89
CA SER A 71 -47.02 -25.98 -26.92
C SER A 71 -46.66 -27.26 -27.67
N ASP A 72 -47.10 -28.41 -27.17
CA ASP A 72 -47.11 -29.64 -27.96
C ASP A 72 -48.55 -29.89 -28.45
N THR A 73 -48.98 -29.03 -29.36
CA THR A 73 -49.98 -29.42 -30.36
C THR A 73 -49.25 -30.21 -31.44
N GLU A 74 -48.88 -31.46 -31.15
CA GLU A 74 -48.51 -32.42 -32.19
C GLU A 74 -49.80 -33.07 -32.69
N SER A 75 -50.54 -32.29 -33.49
CA SER A 75 -51.60 -32.81 -34.35
C SER A 75 -50.97 -33.63 -35.48
N GLY A 76 -50.62 -34.88 -35.17
CA GLY A 76 -50.36 -35.90 -36.17
C GLY A 76 -51.67 -36.24 -36.88
N ILE A 77 -51.88 -35.66 -38.05
CA ILE A 77 -52.95 -36.02 -38.97
C ILE A 77 -52.77 -37.50 -39.33
N TYR A 78 -53.58 -38.38 -38.73
CA TYR A 78 -53.80 -39.71 -39.28
C TYR A 78 -54.92 -39.58 -40.31
N SER A 79 -54.54 -39.43 -41.58
CA SER A 79 -55.47 -39.68 -42.68
C SER A 79 -55.96 -41.11 -42.54
N VAL A 80 -57.27 -41.29 -42.37
CA VAL A 80 -57.92 -42.61 -42.43
C VAL A 80 -57.84 -43.07 -43.89
N GLU A 81 -56.76 -43.74 -44.24
CA GLU A 81 -56.72 -44.55 -45.47
C GLU A 81 -57.75 -45.67 -45.32
N SER A 82 -58.53 -45.91 -46.37
CA SER A 82 -59.62 -46.88 -46.39
C SER A 82 -59.20 -48.23 -45.82
N GLU A 83 -59.99 -48.80 -44.90
CA GLU A 83 -59.72 -50.11 -44.27
C GLU A 83 -59.85 -51.31 -45.23
N LEU A 84 -60.24 -51.04 -46.48
CA LEU A 84 -60.48 -52.02 -47.53
C LEU A 84 -59.53 -51.81 -48.72
N CYS A 85 -59.10 -52.92 -49.31
CA CYS A 85 -58.27 -52.93 -50.51
C CYS A 85 -59.04 -52.43 -51.74
N VAL A 86 -58.48 -51.44 -52.45
CA VAL A 86 -59.10 -50.83 -53.65
C VAL A 86 -59.31 -51.84 -54.79
N ASP A 87 -58.46 -52.86 -54.90
CA ASP A 87 -58.51 -53.85 -55.99
C ASP A 87 -59.35 -55.09 -55.68
N HIS A 88 -59.58 -55.39 -54.40
CA HIS A 88 -60.19 -56.66 -53.96
C HIS A 88 -61.31 -56.50 -52.91
N GLU A 89 -61.67 -55.26 -52.54
CA GLU A 89 -62.72 -54.90 -51.57
C GLU A 89 -62.64 -55.69 -50.25
N SER A 90 -61.43 -56.11 -49.85
CA SER A 90 -61.16 -56.97 -48.70
C SER A 90 -60.38 -56.22 -47.62
N GLU A 91 -60.54 -56.61 -46.36
CA GLU A 91 -59.85 -56.01 -45.19
C GLU A 91 -58.32 -56.02 -45.33
N LEU A 92 -57.69 -54.91 -44.96
CA LEU A 92 -56.24 -54.70 -45.05
C LEU A 92 -55.47 -55.32 -43.88
N ASP A 93 -55.58 -56.64 -43.71
CA ASP A 93 -55.01 -57.37 -42.57
C ASP A 93 -53.52 -57.72 -42.68
N TRP A 94 -52.84 -57.27 -43.75
CA TRP A 94 -51.45 -57.60 -44.02
C TRP A 94 -50.62 -56.35 -44.27
N PHE A 95 -49.34 -56.38 -43.91
CA PHE A 95 -48.40 -55.28 -44.11
C PHE A 95 -47.24 -55.74 -45.00
N CYS A 96 -46.99 -55.01 -46.09
CA CYS A 96 -45.86 -55.23 -46.97
C CYS A 96 -44.65 -54.43 -46.50
N GLY A 97 -43.60 -55.09 -46.02
CA GLY A 97 -42.37 -54.42 -45.55
C GLY A 97 -41.53 -53.80 -46.68
N THR A 98 -41.65 -54.33 -47.90
CA THR A 98 -40.93 -53.83 -49.09
C THR A 98 -41.52 -52.51 -49.60
N GLU A 99 -42.85 -52.39 -49.58
CA GLU A 99 -43.57 -51.20 -50.08
C GLU A 99 -44.10 -50.28 -48.97
N GLN A 100 -43.92 -50.65 -47.70
CA GLN A 100 -44.38 -49.92 -46.50
C GLN A 100 -45.87 -49.56 -46.51
N LYS A 101 -46.74 -50.45 -47.02
CA LYS A 101 -48.19 -50.22 -47.13
C LYS A 101 -49.02 -51.38 -46.58
N LEU A 102 -50.26 -51.07 -46.22
CA LEU A 102 -51.28 -52.05 -45.83
C LEU A 102 -51.87 -52.72 -47.09
N ILE A 103 -52.06 -54.04 -47.03
CA ILE A 103 -52.55 -54.86 -48.15
C ILE A 103 -53.55 -55.92 -47.63
N CYS A 104 -54.42 -56.45 -48.49
CA CYS A 104 -55.30 -57.57 -48.13
C CYS A 104 -54.63 -58.93 -48.39
N SER A 105 -55.27 -60.03 -47.96
CA SER A 105 -54.77 -61.40 -48.12
C SER A 105 -54.55 -61.82 -49.59
N HIS A 106 -55.37 -61.32 -50.52
CA HIS A 106 -55.26 -61.61 -51.96
C HIS A 106 -54.03 -60.92 -52.59
N CYS A 107 -53.74 -59.67 -52.20
CA CYS A 107 -52.53 -58.95 -52.63
C CYS A 107 -51.24 -59.62 -52.16
N ALA A 108 -51.26 -60.26 -50.98
CA ALA A 108 -50.11 -60.95 -50.39
C ALA A 108 -49.80 -62.29 -51.08
N THR A 109 -50.82 -62.98 -51.62
CA THR A 109 -50.71 -64.37 -52.10
C THR A 109 -50.67 -64.49 -53.63
N VAL A 110 -51.48 -63.69 -54.34
CA VAL A 110 -51.65 -63.77 -55.81
C VAL A 110 -51.45 -62.42 -56.50
N GLY A 111 -51.60 -61.31 -55.76
CA GLY A 111 -51.51 -59.96 -56.31
C GLY A 111 -50.09 -59.39 -56.40
N SER A 112 -50.02 -58.06 -56.51
CA SER A 112 -48.80 -57.28 -56.78
C SER A 112 -47.69 -57.38 -55.72
N CYS A 113 -47.96 -57.96 -54.54
CA CYS A 113 -46.97 -58.17 -53.49
C CYS A 113 -46.49 -59.63 -53.39
N GLN A 114 -46.74 -60.46 -54.40
CA GLN A 114 -46.28 -61.83 -54.45
C GLN A 114 -44.74 -61.91 -54.46
N GLY A 115 -44.15 -62.55 -53.44
CA GLY A 115 -42.69 -62.63 -53.25
C GLY A 115 -42.09 -61.47 -52.43
N HIS A 116 -42.91 -60.50 -51.98
CA HIS A 116 -42.47 -59.48 -51.03
C HIS A 116 -42.46 -60.00 -49.59
N THR A 117 -41.75 -59.28 -48.71
CA THR A 117 -41.76 -59.59 -47.27
C THR A 117 -43.05 -59.05 -46.65
N VAL A 118 -44.07 -59.90 -46.60
CA VAL A 118 -45.38 -59.58 -46.05
C VAL A 118 -45.56 -60.20 -44.67
N THR A 119 -46.15 -59.46 -43.73
CA THR A 119 -46.44 -59.92 -42.36
C THR A 119 -47.87 -59.58 -42.00
N PRO A 120 -48.57 -60.39 -41.18
CA PRO A 120 -49.89 -60.03 -40.67
C PRO A 120 -49.83 -58.67 -39.95
N LEU A 121 -50.82 -57.82 -40.19
CA LEU A 121 -50.92 -56.48 -39.63
C LEU A 121 -50.87 -56.52 -38.11
N ALA A 122 -51.60 -57.45 -37.48
CA ALA A 122 -51.58 -57.66 -36.04
C ALA A 122 -50.16 -57.92 -35.49
N THR A 123 -49.34 -58.70 -36.20
CA THR A 123 -47.94 -58.99 -35.84
C THR A 123 -47.03 -57.79 -36.06
N ARG A 124 -47.31 -56.95 -37.07
CA ARG A 124 -46.56 -55.70 -37.30
C ARG A 124 -46.90 -54.63 -36.27
N VAL A 125 -48.18 -54.46 -35.94
CA VAL A 125 -48.68 -53.50 -34.94
C VAL A 125 -48.13 -53.82 -33.56
N THR A 126 -48.16 -55.10 -33.16
CA THR A 126 -47.54 -55.55 -31.90
C THR A 126 -46.04 -55.22 -31.87
N ARG A 127 -45.28 -55.58 -32.92
CA ARG A 127 -43.86 -55.21 -33.03
C ARG A 127 -43.57 -53.70 -32.99
N VAL A 128 -44.44 -52.86 -33.56
CA VAL A 128 -44.29 -51.39 -33.50
C VAL A 128 -44.63 -50.88 -32.10
N ARG A 129 -45.69 -51.38 -31.48
CA ARG A 129 -46.07 -51.04 -30.09
C ARG A 129 -44.96 -51.43 -29.12
N ASP A 130 -44.40 -52.64 -29.23
CA ASP A 130 -43.30 -53.11 -28.39
C ASP A 130 -42.06 -52.20 -28.52
N LYS A 131 -41.70 -51.80 -29.75
CA LYS A 131 -40.60 -50.84 -29.98
C LYS A 131 -40.88 -49.47 -29.38
N LEU A 132 -42.11 -48.98 -29.45
CA LEU A 132 -42.50 -47.71 -28.83
C LEU A 132 -42.43 -47.80 -27.31
N VAL A 133 -42.87 -48.91 -26.71
CA VAL A 133 -42.71 -49.17 -25.27
C VAL A 133 -41.23 -49.15 -24.88
N ASP A 134 -40.35 -49.87 -25.60
CA ASP A 134 -38.91 -49.87 -25.34
C ASP A 134 -38.29 -48.45 -25.38
N VAL A 135 -38.71 -47.62 -26.33
CA VAL A 135 -38.23 -46.23 -26.46
C VAL A 135 -38.76 -45.38 -25.31
N CYS A 136 -40.04 -45.49 -24.97
CA CYS A 136 -40.66 -44.78 -23.84
C CYS A 136 -39.98 -45.15 -22.51
N GLU A 137 -39.69 -46.42 -22.27
CA GLU A 137 -38.97 -46.88 -21.06
C GLU A 137 -37.56 -46.30 -21.00
N LYS A 138 -36.83 -46.28 -22.12
CA LYS A 138 -35.49 -45.66 -22.20
C LYS A 138 -35.54 -44.16 -21.90
N MET A 139 -36.53 -43.46 -22.47
CA MET A 139 -36.73 -42.03 -22.22
C MET A 139 -37.09 -41.76 -20.75
N GLN A 140 -37.96 -42.57 -20.16
CA GLN A 140 -38.31 -42.45 -18.74
C GLN A 140 -37.09 -42.66 -17.82
N LEU A 141 -36.25 -43.66 -18.12
CA LEU A 141 -35.00 -43.89 -17.38
C LEU A 141 -33.96 -42.77 -17.59
N GLN A 142 -33.98 -42.08 -18.73
CA GLN A 142 -33.15 -40.90 -18.95
C GLN A 142 -33.67 -39.69 -18.18
N ALA A 143 -34.98 -39.44 -18.19
CA ALA A 143 -35.61 -38.38 -17.42
C ALA A 143 -35.30 -38.51 -15.93
N LEU A 144 -35.49 -39.70 -15.34
CA LEU A 144 -35.16 -39.99 -13.95
C LEU A 144 -33.68 -39.76 -13.62
N ARG A 145 -32.77 -40.04 -14.55
CA ARG A 145 -31.33 -39.77 -14.38
C ARG A 145 -31.04 -38.27 -14.34
N ILE A 146 -31.71 -37.49 -15.18
CA ILE A 146 -31.57 -36.03 -15.23
C ILE A 146 -32.16 -35.41 -13.96
N GLU A 147 -33.36 -35.82 -13.55
CA GLU A 147 -33.99 -35.38 -12.29
C GLU A 147 -33.07 -35.63 -11.11
N ARG A 148 -32.55 -36.86 -10.99
CA ARG A 148 -31.58 -37.20 -9.94
C ARG A 148 -30.33 -36.34 -9.98
N PHE A 149 -29.82 -36.03 -11.18
CA PHE A 149 -28.66 -35.16 -11.32
C PHE A 149 -28.95 -33.73 -10.85
N ILE A 150 -30.11 -33.18 -11.17
CA ILE A 150 -30.54 -31.85 -10.72
C ILE A 150 -30.68 -31.83 -9.19
N GLU A 151 -31.47 -32.75 -8.63
CA GLU A 151 -31.80 -32.76 -7.20
C GLU A 151 -30.62 -33.11 -6.31
N GLN A 152 -29.76 -34.04 -6.73
CA GLN A 152 -28.66 -34.51 -5.89
C GLN A 152 -27.34 -33.80 -6.21
N THR A 153 -27.01 -33.63 -7.49
CA THR A 153 -25.68 -33.12 -7.87
C THR A 153 -25.67 -31.60 -7.94
N LEU A 154 -26.62 -31.00 -8.66
CA LEU A 154 -26.65 -29.54 -8.81
C LEU A 154 -27.03 -28.86 -7.50
N ALA A 155 -28.05 -29.34 -6.79
CA ALA A 155 -28.41 -28.77 -5.49
C ALA A 155 -27.27 -28.88 -4.46
N ALA A 156 -26.55 -30.01 -4.40
CA ALA A 156 -25.39 -30.14 -3.51
C ALA A 156 -24.23 -29.21 -3.92
N LYS A 157 -24.03 -28.97 -5.22
CA LYS A 157 -23.04 -28.01 -5.71
C LYS A 157 -23.41 -26.57 -5.35
N GLU A 158 -24.69 -26.21 -5.46
CA GLU A 158 -25.22 -24.91 -5.07
C GLU A 158 -25.02 -24.65 -3.57
N GLN A 159 -25.38 -25.61 -2.72
CA GLN A 159 -25.15 -25.52 -1.26
C GLN A 159 -23.66 -25.37 -0.92
N LYS A 160 -22.79 -26.15 -1.59
CA LYS A 160 -21.34 -26.04 -1.40
C LYS A 160 -20.79 -24.69 -1.83
N LEU A 161 -21.27 -24.15 -2.95
CA LEU A 161 -20.90 -22.81 -3.42
C LEU A 161 -21.35 -21.75 -2.41
N GLN A 162 -22.58 -21.83 -1.92
CA GLN A 162 -23.13 -20.88 -0.96
C GLN A 162 -22.35 -20.91 0.37
N ALA A 163 -21.99 -22.10 0.86
CA ALA A 163 -21.14 -22.25 2.04
C ALA A 163 -19.69 -21.79 1.82
N ALA A 164 -19.13 -21.98 0.62
CA ALA A 164 -17.81 -21.45 0.28
C ALA A 164 -17.83 -19.91 0.22
N ALA A 165 -18.87 -19.33 -0.39
CA ALA A 165 -19.06 -17.89 -0.48
C ALA A 165 -19.31 -17.25 0.90
N SER A 166 -20.08 -17.89 1.79
CA SER A 166 -20.28 -17.39 3.15
C SER A 166 -18.97 -17.36 3.93
N ARG A 167 -18.19 -18.45 3.88
CA ARG A 167 -16.86 -18.50 4.52
C ARG A 167 -15.90 -17.46 3.98
N ALA A 168 -15.87 -17.26 2.65
CA ALA A 168 -15.03 -16.24 2.04
C ALA A 168 -15.43 -14.82 2.50
N ARG A 169 -16.74 -14.53 2.60
CA ARG A 169 -17.24 -13.25 3.13
C ARG A 169 -16.86 -13.06 4.59
N GLU A 170 -17.07 -14.07 5.43
CA GLU A 170 -16.68 -14.05 6.84
C GLU A 170 -15.17 -13.84 7.01
N GLN A 171 -14.35 -14.49 6.19
CA GLN A 171 -12.90 -14.31 6.21
C GLN A 171 -12.49 -12.88 5.86
N VAL A 172 -13.05 -12.30 4.79
CA VAL A 172 -12.75 -10.91 4.40
C VAL A 172 -13.18 -9.95 5.50
N LEU A 173 -14.38 -10.13 6.06
CA LEU A 173 -14.88 -9.29 7.17
C LEU A 173 -13.96 -9.40 8.39
N ALA A 174 -13.58 -10.61 8.79
CA ALA A 174 -12.69 -10.83 9.93
C ALA A 174 -11.31 -10.18 9.72
N GLN A 175 -10.72 -10.31 8.53
CA GLN A 175 -9.43 -9.70 8.21
C GLN A 175 -9.48 -8.16 8.24
N VAL A 176 -10.53 -7.57 7.67
CA VAL A 176 -10.71 -6.11 7.66
C VAL A 176 -11.02 -5.59 9.06
N SER A 177 -11.86 -6.27 9.84
CA SER A 177 -12.14 -5.87 11.22
C SER A 177 -10.89 -5.91 12.09
N ALA A 178 -10.10 -6.99 12.01
CA ALA A 178 -8.84 -7.09 12.76
C ALA A 178 -7.86 -5.97 12.37
N ALA A 179 -7.79 -5.61 11.08
CA ALA A 179 -6.97 -4.48 10.64
C ALA A 179 -7.48 -3.14 11.18
N ARG A 180 -8.80 -2.91 11.24
CA ARG A 180 -9.38 -1.69 11.82
C ARG A 180 -9.09 -1.57 13.30
N GLU A 181 -9.32 -2.64 14.07
CA GLU A 181 -9.05 -2.68 15.51
C GLU A 181 -7.58 -2.35 15.81
N ALA A 182 -6.65 -2.96 15.07
CA ALA A 182 -5.22 -2.65 15.23
C ALA A 182 -4.86 -1.19 14.90
N LEU A 183 -5.57 -0.56 13.96
CA LEU A 183 -5.35 0.85 13.62
C LEU A 183 -5.96 1.80 14.63
N GLU A 184 -7.13 1.48 15.17
CA GLU A 184 -7.77 2.24 16.25
C GLU A 184 -6.90 2.21 17.51
N GLU A 185 -6.33 1.06 17.86
CA GLU A 185 -5.38 0.93 18.98
C GLU A 185 -4.09 1.72 18.74
N GLU A 186 -3.55 1.65 17.53
CA GLU A 186 -2.35 2.41 17.14
C GLU A 186 -2.58 3.92 17.17
N GLU A 187 -3.73 4.38 16.66
CA GLU A 187 -4.16 5.77 16.71
C GLU A 187 -4.26 6.26 18.16
N GLN A 188 -4.97 5.51 19.01
CA GLN A 188 -5.10 5.86 20.41
C GLN A 188 -3.74 5.96 21.10
N ARG A 189 -2.86 4.97 20.91
CA ARG A 189 -1.51 4.99 21.50
C ARG A 189 -0.71 6.22 21.09
N LEU A 190 -0.75 6.60 19.80
CA LEU A 190 -0.02 7.76 19.30
C LEU A 190 -0.59 9.07 19.85
N LEU A 191 -1.92 9.20 19.92
CA LEU A 191 -2.54 10.39 20.49
C LEU A 191 -2.22 10.55 21.98
N GLU A 192 -2.18 9.45 22.74
CA GLU A 192 -1.74 9.45 24.13
C GLU A 192 -0.26 9.86 24.28
N GLU A 193 0.61 9.43 23.36
CA GLU A 193 2.01 9.85 23.34
C GLU A 193 2.19 11.33 23.04
N VAL A 194 1.43 11.84 22.05
CA VAL A 194 1.41 13.27 21.72
C VAL A 194 0.91 14.09 22.90
N GLN A 195 -0.17 13.67 23.55
CA GLN A 195 -0.72 14.35 24.73
C GLN A 195 0.28 14.41 25.88
N ARG A 196 0.97 13.29 26.17
CA ARG A 196 2.00 13.24 27.23
C ARG A 196 3.16 14.18 26.93
N GLU A 197 3.59 14.24 25.67
CA GLU A 197 4.67 15.10 25.24
C GLU A 197 4.25 16.58 25.25
N GLU A 198 2.99 16.89 24.91
CA GLU A 198 2.41 18.22 25.07
C GLU A 198 2.41 18.67 26.54
N GLU A 199 1.93 17.82 27.46
CA GLU A 199 1.94 18.10 28.90
C GLU A 199 3.35 18.30 29.44
N ARG A 200 4.31 17.48 29.00
CA ARG A 200 5.73 17.63 29.35
C ARG A 200 6.27 19.00 28.92
N VAL A 201 6.03 19.39 27.67
CA VAL A 201 6.48 20.68 27.12
C VAL A 201 5.79 21.84 27.83
N GLU A 202 4.48 21.77 28.07
CA GLU A 202 3.73 22.79 28.80
C GLU A 202 4.30 22.98 30.20
N GLN A 203 4.56 21.89 30.93
CA GLN A 203 5.17 21.96 32.25
C GLN A 203 6.56 22.59 32.22
N CYS A 204 7.42 22.21 31.27
CA CYS A 204 8.73 22.82 31.08
C CYS A 204 8.61 24.34 30.81
N LEU A 205 7.69 24.75 29.94
CA LEU A 205 7.44 26.16 29.62
C LEU A 205 6.94 26.95 30.83
N LEU A 206 6.06 26.37 31.65
CA LEU A 206 5.58 26.98 32.90
C LEU A 206 6.71 27.17 33.90
N THR A 207 7.55 26.15 34.11
CA THR A 207 8.71 26.24 35.01
C THR A 207 9.71 27.29 34.54
N GLN A 208 10.04 27.33 33.24
CA GLN A 208 10.92 28.35 32.68
C GLN A 208 10.31 29.75 32.83
N ARG A 209 9.02 29.92 32.54
CA ARG A 209 8.33 31.21 32.71
C ARG A 209 8.35 31.69 34.15
N ALA A 210 8.12 30.80 35.12
CA ALA A 210 8.18 31.12 36.53
C ALA A 210 9.60 31.52 36.96
N HIS A 211 10.60 30.72 36.58
CA HIS A 211 12.01 30.99 36.88
C HIS A 211 12.45 32.35 36.31
N TRP A 212 12.29 32.57 35.01
CA TRP A 212 12.72 33.82 34.36
C TRP A 212 11.88 35.02 34.78
N GLY A 213 10.59 34.80 35.06
CA GLY A 213 9.72 35.83 35.65
C GLY A 213 10.25 36.29 37.01
N GLN A 214 10.63 35.36 37.89
CA GLN A 214 11.18 35.70 39.19
C GLN A 214 12.57 36.36 39.07
N ALA A 215 13.44 35.83 38.22
CA ALA A 215 14.74 36.43 37.91
C ALA A 215 14.60 37.89 37.45
N LEU A 216 13.66 38.17 36.53
CA LEU A 216 13.37 39.51 36.05
C LEU A 216 12.86 40.44 37.17
N THR A 217 11.99 39.94 38.06
CA THR A 217 11.52 40.74 39.19
C THR A 217 12.63 41.07 40.18
N ASN A 218 13.51 40.10 40.48
CA ASN A 218 14.66 40.29 41.35
C ASN A 218 15.63 41.31 40.75
N LEU A 219 16.00 41.16 39.48
CA LEU A 219 16.85 42.13 38.78
C LEU A 219 16.24 43.54 38.76
N SER A 220 14.94 43.65 38.50
CA SER A 220 14.23 44.93 38.50
C SER A 220 14.23 45.59 39.89
N GLN A 221 14.05 44.80 40.94
CA GLN A 221 14.09 45.29 42.32
C GLN A 221 15.51 45.69 42.73
N THR A 222 16.52 44.88 42.43
CA THR A 222 17.93 45.17 42.70
C THR A 222 18.37 46.42 41.97
N ARG A 223 18.03 46.56 40.67
CA ARG A 223 18.25 47.79 39.90
C ARG A 223 17.60 49.00 40.57
N SER A 224 16.34 48.89 41.01
CA SER A 224 15.63 50.01 41.64
C SER A 224 16.26 50.44 42.97
N ARG A 225 16.72 49.47 43.77
CA ARG A 225 17.46 49.72 45.01
C ARG A 225 18.80 50.39 44.74
N LEU A 226 19.57 49.90 43.77
CA LEU A 226 20.85 50.48 43.37
C LEU A 226 20.68 51.92 42.86
N VAL A 227 19.67 52.17 42.03
CA VAL A 227 19.33 53.52 41.56
C VAL A 227 18.96 54.43 42.73
N HIS A 228 18.13 53.96 43.67
CA HIS A 228 17.78 54.75 44.86
C HIS A 228 19.02 55.04 45.71
N THR A 229 19.90 54.06 45.91
CA THR A 229 21.16 54.26 46.63
C THR A 229 22.02 55.32 45.95
N LEU A 230 22.13 55.27 44.62
CA LEU A 230 22.87 56.25 43.81
C LEU A 230 22.28 57.67 43.89
N THR A 231 20.96 57.83 43.95
CA THR A 231 20.32 59.16 43.87
C THR A 231 20.06 59.82 45.21
N HIS A 232 19.84 59.04 46.28
CA HIS A 232 19.35 59.57 47.56
C HIS A 232 20.29 59.34 48.75
N THR A 233 21.38 58.58 48.59
CA THR A 233 22.31 58.30 49.69
C THR A 233 23.44 59.34 49.74
N PRO A 234 23.76 59.93 50.90
CA PRO A 234 24.89 60.87 51.02
C PRO A 234 26.24 60.19 50.76
N ASP A 235 27.19 60.92 50.15
CA ASP A 235 28.51 60.41 49.76
C ASP A 235 29.26 59.65 50.86
N ALA A 236 29.22 60.15 52.10
CA ALA A 236 29.88 59.50 53.24
C ALA A 236 29.31 58.10 53.54
N GLN A 237 27.98 57.91 53.40
CA GLN A 237 27.32 56.61 53.60
C GLN A 237 27.49 55.69 52.39
N LEU A 238 27.59 56.26 51.19
CA LEU A 238 27.85 55.51 49.96
C LEU A 238 29.22 54.83 50.01
N VAL A 239 30.25 55.53 50.49
CA VAL A 239 31.61 54.97 50.67
C VAL A 239 31.63 53.85 51.71
N THR A 240 30.80 53.91 52.76
CA THR A 240 30.72 52.84 53.77
C THR A 240 29.87 51.64 53.35
N SER A 241 29.03 51.77 52.32
CA SER A 241 28.11 50.71 51.85
C SER A 241 28.60 49.98 50.60
N VAL A 242 29.83 50.23 50.15
CA VAL A 242 30.42 49.63 48.93
C VAL A 242 30.36 48.11 48.92
N GLN A 243 30.56 47.45 50.07
CA GLN A 243 30.52 45.99 50.15
C GLN A 243 29.11 45.42 49.95
N GLU A 244 28.10 46.05 50.56
CA GLU A 244 26.69 45.67 50.36
C GLU A 244 26.22 45.93 48.92
N ILE A 245 26.74 46.98 48.28
CA ILE A 245 26.49 47.25 46.86
C ILE A 245 27.13 46.16 45.98
N ALA A 246 28.37 45.78 46.28
CA ALA A 246 29.08 44.74 45.52
C ALA A 246 28.36 43.39 45.59
N GLU A 247 27.91 42.96 46.77
CA GLU A 247 27.13 41.73 46.95
C GLU A 247 25.85 41.73 46.10
N ARG A 248 25.14 42.86 46.05
CA ARG A 248 23.91 43.00 45.23
C ARG A 248 24.17 42.99 43.73
N VAL A 249 25.32 43.52 43.30
CA VAL A 249 25.73 43.49 41.88
C VAL A 249 26.11 42.06 41.48
N GLU A 250 26.86 41.35 42.33
CA GLU A 250 27.23 39.95 42.10
C GLU A 250 25.99 39.04 42.00
N GLU A 251 25.00 39.22 42.89
CA GLU A 251 23.74 38.48 42.83
C GLU A 251 22.97 38.75 41.52
N ALA A 252 23.03 39.99 41.00
CA ALA A 252 22.39 40.35 39.74
C ALA A 252 23.13 39.77 38.52
N GLU A 253 24.46 39.72 38.56
CA GLU A 253 25.28 39.13 37.49
C GLU A 253 25.17 37.59 37.44
N GLY A 254 24.85 36.95 38.56
CA GLY A 254 24.71 35.49 38.68
C GLY A 254 23.43 34.88 38.07
N VAL A 255 22.49 35.68 37.58
CA VAL A 255 21.19 35.22 37.05
C VAL A 255 21.31 34.48 35.71
N GLY A 256 22.38 34.71 34.95
CA GLY A 256 22.59 34.12 33.63
C GLY A 256 21.65 34.67 32.54
N GLU A 257 21.74 34.09 31.34
CA GLU A 257 20.97 34.51 30.16
C GLU A 257 19.91 33.47 29.77
N PRO A 258 18.72 33.89 29.30
CA PRO A 258 17.73 32.98 28.75
C PRO A 258 18.27 32.23 27.53
N CYS A 259 18.06 30.91 27.49
CA CYS A 259 18.40 30.07 26.34
C CYS A 259 17.21 29.21 25.90
N ASP A 260 17.07 29.06 24.59
CA ASP A 260 16.15 28.10 24.00
C ASP A 260 16.77 26.70 24.07
N THR A 261 15.96 25.69 24.37
CA THR A 261 16.41 24.31 24.52
C THR A 261 15.43 23.37 23.86
N ASP A 262 15.92 22.24 23.34
CA ASP A 262 15.08 21.24 22.66
C ASP A 262 13.95 20.71 23.56
N GLN A 263 14.11 20.78 24.89
CA GLN A 263 13.09 20.39 25.87
C GLN A 263 11.83 21.27 25.82
N LEU A 264 11.91 22.47 25.26
CA LEU A 264 10.80 23.41 25.07
C LEU A 264 10.04 23.17 23.76
N SER A 265 10.47 22.18 22.97
CA SER A 265 9.83 21.77 21.72
C SER A 265 9.23 20.37 21.83
N LEU A 266 8.21 20.10 21.03
CA LEU A 266 7.64 18.75 20.88
C LEU A 266 8.70 17.83 20.28
N ASN A 267 8.96 16.69 20.92
CA ASN A 267 9.80 15.65 20.34
C ASN A 267 9.13 15.04 19.09
N PRO A 268 9.69 15.19 17.88
CA PRO A 268 9.06 14.67 16.66
C PRO A 268 8.84 13.15 16.65
N CYS A 269 9.59 12.41 17.48
CA CYS A 269 9.51 10.96 17.56
C CYS A 269 8.19 10.45 18.18
N CYS A 270 7.40 11.29 18.87
CA CYS A 270 6.14 10.88 19.50
C CYS A 270 5.06 10.44 18.49
N THR A 271 5.21 10.82 17.21
CA THR A 271 4.30 10.46 16.12
C THR A 271 4.78 9.27 15.28
N GLU A 272 5.93 8.68 15.62
CA GLU A 272 6.49 7.59 14.83
C GLU A 272 5.73 6.27 15.01
N SER A 273 5.20 5.74 13.91
CA SER A 273 4.60 4.40 13.88
C SER A 273 5.11 3.59 12.70
N LYS A 274 5.55 2.35 12.96
CA LYS A 274 5.89 1.40 11.89
C LYS A 274 4.63 0.88 11.19
N LEU A 275 3.54 0.66 11.93
CA LEU A 275 2.27 0.17 11.40
C LEU A 275 1.64 1.19 10.46
N LEU A 276 1.51 2.46 10.89
CA LEU A 276 0.96 3.51 10.05
C LEU A 276 1.86 3.80 8.85
N ARG A 277 3.19 3.82 9.01
CA ARG A 277 4.11 3.96 7.87
C ARG A 277 3.91 2.86 6.84
N GLY A 278 3.83 1.60 7.26
CA GLY A 278 3.61 0.47 6.38
C GLY A 278 2.23 0.48 5.72
N LEU A 279 1.18 0.80 6.46
CA LEU A 279 -0.18 0.90 5.93
C LEU A 279 -0.30 2.06 4.94
N TRP A 280 0.21 3.24 5.29
CA TRP A 280 0.21 4.42 4.44
C TRP A 280 0.96 4.14 3.13
N ALA A 281 2.16 3.56 3.22
CA ALA A 281 2.90 3.09 2.05
C ALA A 281 2.04 2.15 1.19
N THR A 282 1.47 1.11 1.80
CA THR A 282 0.67 0.12 1.08
C THR A 282 -0.59 0.74 0.46
N ALA A 283 -1.26 1.65 1.16
CA ALA A 283 -2.47 2.34 0.71
C ALA A 283 -2.19 3.30 -0.45
N VAL A 284 -1.05 3.98 -0.44
CA VAL A 284 -0.64 4.85 -1.56
C VAL A 284 -0.20 4.01 -2.77
N LEU A 285 0.43 2.86 -2.55
CA LEU A 285 1.01 2.03 -3.61
C LEU A 285 0.04 1.04 -4.26
N LEU A 286 -0.86 0.46 -3.48
CA LEU A 286 -1.83 -0.55 -3.92
C LEU A 286 -3.27 -0.04 -3.90
N GLY A 287 -3.50 1.16 -3.39
CA GLY A 287 -4.84 1.72 -3.29
C GLY A 287 -5.45 2.09 -4.64
N PRO A 288 -6.78 2.22 -4.71
CA PRO A 288 -7.49 2.61 -5.94
C PRO A 288 -7.14 4.02 -6.43
N ASN A 289 -6.55 4.85 -5.55
CA ASN A 289 -6.04 6.18 -5.84
C ASN A 289 -4.55 6.13 -6.16
N THR A 290 -4.10 5.25 -7.06
CA THR A 290 -2.82 5.42 -7.76
C THR A 290 -2.90 6.69 -8.60
N SER A 291 -2.95 7.83 -7.91
CA SER A 291 -3.00 9.18 -8.44
C SER A 291 -1.77 9.29 -9.31
N GLY A 292 -2.05 9.50 -10.60
CA GLY A 292 -1.17 9.19 -11.71
C GLY A 292 0.29 9.46 -11.38
N SER A 293 1.11 8.42 -11.60
CA SER A 293 2.54 8.53 -11.77
C SER A 293 2.78 9.85 -12.52
N SER A 294 3.29 10.85 -11.79
CA SER A 294 3.65 12.11 -12.43
C SER A 294 4.50 11.73 -13.63
N CYS A 295 4.31 12.37 -14.79
CA CYS A 295 5.09 12.10 -16.00
C CYS A 295 6.54 12.59 -15.75
N LEU A 296 7.23 11.89 -14.86
CA LEU A 296 8.54 12.18 -14.35
C LEU A 296 9.53 11.68 -15.40
N LYS A 297 10.24 12.64 -15.96
CA LYS A 297 11.30 12.37 -16.92
C LYS A 297 12.59 12.96 -16.40
N PHE A 298 13.72 12.51 -16.92
CA PHE A 298 14.99 13.17 -16.64
C PHE A 298 15.04 14.52 -17.35
N ASP A 299 15.50 15.55 -16.64
CA ASP A 299 15.78 16.86 -17.23
C ASP A 299 17.14 16.83 -17.93
N GLU A 300 17.13 16.82 -19.26
CA GLU A 300 18.31 16.80 -20.14
C GLU A 300 19.33 17.90 -19.79
N ARG A 301 18.87 19.05 -19.30
CA ARG A 301 19.74 20.17 -18.93
C ARG A 301 20.63 19.84 -17.75
N THR A 302 20.19 18.92 -16.90
CA THR A 302 20.92 18.51 -15.69
C THR A 302 21.88 17.35 -15.95
N VAL A 303 21.63 16.53 -16.99
CA VAL A 303 22.33 15.27 -17.24
C VAL A 303 23.84 15.48 -17.43
N SER A 304 24.63 14.77 -16.62
CA SER A 304 26.07 14.77 -16.73
C SER A 304 26.58 14.27 -18.09
N PRO A 305 27.69 14.82 -18.64
CA PRO A 305 28.34 14.27 -19.84
C PRO A 305 28.85 12.82 -19.69
N LEU A 306 28.83 12.27 -18.47
CA LEU A 306 29.14 10.87 -18.19
C LEU A 306 27.94 9.93 -18.38
N LEU A 307 26.78 10.48 -18.73
CA LEU A 307 25.54 9.75 -18.94
C LEU A 307 25.01 10.03 -20.35
N SER A 308 24.38 9.03 -20.94
CA SER A 308 23.50 9.22 -22.10
C SER A 308 22.04 9.11 -21.66
N LEU A 309 21.20 9.95 -22.25
CA LEU A 309 19.76 9.97 -22.05
C LEU A 309 19.05 9.36 -23.27
N SER A 310 18.05 8.52 -23.04
CA SER A 310 17.19 7.96 -24.09
C SER A 310 16.24 9.01 -24.69
N GLU A 311 15.72 8.74 -25.89
CA GLU A 311 14.81 9.65 -26.62
C GLU A 311 13.48 9.92 -25.88
N ASP A 312 13.02 8.96 -25.06
CA ASP A 312 11.82 9.10 -24.24
C ASP A 312 12.06 9.92 -22.95
N PHE A 313 13.32 10.26 -22.66
CA PHE A 313 13.80 10.93 -21.44
C PHE A 313 13.58 10.11 -20.16
N CYS A 314 13.44 8.78 -20.28
CA CYS A 314 13.13 7.89 -19.15
C CYS A 314 14.29 6.99 -18.75
N THR A 315 15.35 6.86 -19.56
CA THR A 315 16.49 5.96 -19.28
C THR A 315 17.82 6.71 -19.27
N LEU A 316 18.57 6.56 -18.18
CA LEU A 316 19.97 7.00 -18.09
C LEU A 316 20.89 5.81 -18.23
N THR A 317 21.91 5.94 -19.08
CA THR A 317 22.96 4.92 -19.24
C THR A 317 24.33 5.53 -18.97
N PHE A 318 25.12 4.85 -18.15
CA PHE A 318 26.48 5.25 -17.83
C PHE A 318 27.43 5.04 -19.01
N LEU A 319 28.26 6.05 -19.29
CA LEU A 319 29.24 6.02 -20.36
C LEU A 319 30.64 5.75 -19.80
N HIS A 320 31.23 4.60 -20.16
CA HIS A 320 32.60 4.26 -19.77
C HIS A 320 33.68 5.16 -20.41
N LYS A 321 33.31 5.93 -21.44
CA LYS A 321 34.21 6.86 -22.13
C LYS A 321 33.51 8.20 -22.29
N LYS A 322 34.20 9.29 -21.95
CA LYS A 322 33.68 10.65 -22.19
C LYS A 322 33.44 10.86 -23.69
N PRO A 323 32.32 11.46 -24.09
CA PRO A 323 32.07 11.82 -25.48
C PRO A 323 33.16 12.78 -25.98
N ARG A 324 33.52 12.67 -27.27
CA ARG A 324 34.57 13.49 -27.89
C ARG A 324 34.23 14.98 -27.94
N GLN A 325 32.95 15.32 -27.89
CA GLN A 325 32.44 16.69 -27.85
C GLN A 325 31.68 16.86 -26.54
N SER A 326 32.12 17.83 -25.72
CA SER A 326 31.38 18.21 -24.53
C SER A 326 30.11 18.96 -24.94
N PRO A 327 28.96 18.69 -24.30
CA PRO A 327 27.76 19.49 -24.52
C PRO A 327 28.01 20.97 -24.17
N PRO A 328 27.24 21.90 -24.75
CA PRO A 328 27.32 23.32 -24.40
C PRO A 328 27.20 23.54 -22.89
N TYR A 329 27.85 24.60 -22.40
CA TYR A 329 27.76 24.97 -20.99
C TYR A 329 26.31 25.29 -20.61
N ASP A 330 25.78 24.58 -19.62
CA ASP A 330 24.52 24.90 -18.93
C ASP A 330 24.83 24.92 -17.42
N PRO A 331 24.45 25.99 -16.68
CA PRO A 331 24.62 26.05 -15.23
C PRO A 331 23.89 24.90 -14.51
N ALA A 332 22.77 24.40 -15.04
CA ALA A 332 22.01 23.30 -14.44
C ALA A 332 22.70 21.93 -14.57
N ARG A 333 23.66 21.79 -15.50
CA ARG A 333 24.31 20.51 -15.83
C ARG A 333 25.34 20.10 -14.79
N PHE A 334 25.32 18.83 -14.36
CA PHE A 334 26.44 18.29 -13.60
C PHE A 334 27.68 18.09 -14.49
N ASP A 335 28.87 18.51 -14.04
CA ASP A 335 30.09 18.42 -14.87
C ASP A 335 31.00 17.22 -14.53
N SER A 336 31.04 16.83 -13.25
CA SER A 336 32.04 15.92 -12.70
C SER A 336 31.45 14.58 -12.27
N TRP A 337 30.28 14.61 -11.63
CA TRP A 337 29.59 13.41 -11.15
C TRP A 337 28.57 12.92 -12.20
N PRO A 338 28.36 11.59 -12.34
CA PRO A 338 27.37 11.03 -13.26
C PRO A 338 25.96 11.12 -12.67
N ASN A 339 25.53 12.36 -12.42
CA ASN A 339 24.25 12.69 -11.83
C ASN A 339 23.27 13.23 -12.89
N ALA A 340 21.98 13.14 -12.59
CA ALA A 340 20.90 13.79 -13.30
C ALA A 340 19.72 14.04 -12.34
N LEU A 341 18.84 14.98 -12.68
CA LEU A 341 17.62 15.27 -11.93
C LEU A 341 16.37 14.96 -12.75
N GLY A 342 15.25 14.79 -12.05
CA GLY A 342 13.92 14.73 -12.64
C GLY A 342 13.39 16.12 -13.03
N SER A 343 12.44 16.14 -13.95
CA SER A 343 11.81 17.35 -14.48
C SER A 343 10.76 17.99 -13.55
N VAL A 344 10.28 17.26 -12.54
CA VAL A 344 9.18 17.68 -11.67
C VAL A 344 9.72 18.16 -10.32
N SER A 345 9.46 19.43 -9.99
CA SER A 345 9.70 19.98 -8.66
C SER A 345 8.49 19.75 -7.77
N MET A 346 8.72 19.20 -6.59
CA MET A 346 7.69 18.81 -5.63
C MET A 346 7.75 19.74 -4.42
N SER A 347 6.64 20.42 -4.15
CA SER A 347 6.50 21.38 -3.03
C SER A 347 5.16 21.29 -2.30
N SER A 348 4.34 20.29 -2.64
CA SER A 348 3.03 20.01 -2.02
C SER A 348 2.51 18.66 -2.48
N GLY A 349 1.64 18.03 -1.70
CA GLY A 349 0.99 16.78 -2.06
C GLY A 349 1.90 15.56 -1.94
N THR A 350 1.37 14.44 -2.41
CA THR A 350 2.03 13.14 -2.39
C THR A 350 2.49 12.77 -3.80
N HIS A 351 3.76 12.40 -3.94
CA HIS A 351 4.39 12.07 -5.22
C HIS A 351 5.01 10.69 -5.14
N SER A 352 4.78 9.85 -6.15
CA SER A 352 5.43 8.54 -6.26
C SER A 352 5.98 8.31 -7.66
N TRP A 353 7.11 7.60 -7.72
CA TRP A 353 7.71 7.13 -8.96
C TRP A 353 8.51 5.86 -8.70
N VAL A 354 8.65 5.06 -9.74
CA VAL A 354 9.40 3.80 -9.69
C VAL A 354 10.56 3.86 -10.65
N VAL A 355 11.70 3.34 -10.23
CA VAL A 355 12.90 3.24 -11.03
C VAL A 355 13.27 1.77 -11.18
N ASP A 356 13.40 1.31 -12.42
CA ASP A 356 14.08 0.06 -12.75
C ASP A 356 15.58 0.24 -12.56
N VAL A 357 16.15 -0.57 -11.67
CA VAL A 357 17.56 -0.59 -11.31
C VAL A 357 18.18 -1.97 -11.51
N GLY A 358 17.42 -2.92 -12.08
CA GLY A 358 17.78 -4.33 -12.13
C GLY A 358 19.10 -4.58 -12.87
N GLN A 359 19.39 -3.75 -13.87
CA GLN A 359 20.62 -3.84 -14.67
C GLN A 359 21.84 -3.15 -14.04
N SER A 360 21.65 -2.26 -13.06
CA SER A 360 22.75 -1.46 -12.49
C SER A 360 23.29 -2.02 -11.18
N GLY A 361 24.59 -2.29 -11.14
CA GLY A 361 25.33 -2.69 -9.94
C GLY A 361 25.77 -1.51 -9.06
N ALA A 362 25.63 -0.26 -9.54
CA ALA A 362 26.09 0.92 -8.82
C ALA A 362 25.26 2.16 -9.18
N PHE A 363 24.37 2.57 -8.27
CA PHE A 363 23.45 3.68 -8.47
C PHE A 363 23.10 4.41 -7.16
N LYS A 364 22.55 5.62 -7.30
CA LYS A 364 21.86 6.36 -6.24
C LYS A 364 20.52 6.87 -6.77
N VAL A 365 19.46 6.70 -5.99
CA VAL A 365 18.12 7.23 -6.29
C VAL A 365 17.57 7.92 -5.05
N GLY A 366 16.88 9.04 -5.22
CA GLY A 366 16.36 9.81 -4.10
C GLY A 366 15.84 11.17 -4.51
N VAL A 367 16.03 12.15 -3.63
CA VAL A 367 15.63 13.54 -3.85
C VAL A 367 16.73 14.50 -3.42
N CYS A 368 16.73 15.71 -3.98
CA CYS A 368 17.59 16.80 -3.55
C CYS A 368 16.91 18.15 -3.69
N TYR A 369 17.44 19.17 -3.02
CA TYR A 369 17.02 20.54 -3.29
C TYR A 369 17.47 21.01 -4.68
N ALA A 370 16.71 21.93 -5.26
CA ALA A 370 17.08 22.59 -6.52
C ALA A 370 18.39 23.39 -6.42
N SER A 371 18.73 23.85 -5.22
CA SER A 371 19.96 24.60 -4.90
C SER A 371 21.22 23.74 -4.79
N LEU A 372 21.12 22.41 -4.94
CA LEU A 372 22.27 21.51 -4.90
C LEU A 372 23.34 21.92 -5.92
N GLU A 373 24.60 22.01 -5.47
CA GLU A 373 25.73 22.39 -6.30
C GLU A 373 25.86 21.43 -7.51
N ARG A 374 26.17 21.99 -8.68
CA ARG A 374 26.25 21.23 -9.94
C ARG A 374 27.67 21.02 -10.42
N LYS A 375 28.62 21.83 -9.93
CA LYS A 375 29.97 21.90 -10.48
C LYS A 375 31.02 21.32 -9.55
N GLY A 376 32.09 20.80 -10.15
CA GLY A 376 33.25 20.28 -9.46
C GLY A 376 33.08 18.85 -8.91
N SER A 377 34.21 18.26 -8.52
CA SER A 377 34.31 16.91 -7.97
C SER A 377 34.17 16.86 -6.44
N GLY A 378 33.78 17.97 -5.82
CA GLY A 378 33.60 18.08 -4.38
C GLY A 378 32.38 17.31 -3.85
N ASN A 379 32.22 17.32 -2.53
CA ASN A 379 31.08 16.69 -1.85
C ASN A 379 29.78 17.48 -2.04
N GLU A 380 29.90 18.78 -2.34
CA GLU A 380 28.84 19.72 -2.60
C GLU A 380 27.94 19.23 -3.74
N ALA A 381 28.53 18.73 -4.84
CA ALA A 381 27.81 18.18 -5.99
C ALA A 381 27.55 16.67 -5.91
N ARG A 382 28.08 15.97 -4.90
CA ARG A 382 28.00 14.51 -4.77
C ARG A 382 26.75 14.10 -3.96
N LEU A 383 25.79 13.46 -4.62
CA LEU A 383 24.55 12.99 -3.97
C LEU A 383 24.82 12.14 -2.71
N GLY A 384 24.16 12.47 -1.61
CA GLY A 384 24.27 11.84 -0.29
C GLY A 384 25.44 12.33 0.57
N HIS A 385 26.35 13.16 0.05
CA HIS A 385 27.53 13.68 0.75
C HIS A 385 27.41 15.15 1.18
N ASN A 386 26.21 15.71 1.09
CA ASN A 386 25.86 17.07 1.48
C ASN A 386 24.50 17.08 2.19
N SER A 387 24.16 18.21 2.83
CA SER A 387 22.89 18.41 3.54
C SER A 387 21.69 18.68 2.62
N GLN A 388 21.87 18.62 1.31
CA GLN A 388 20.86 19.01 0.31
C GLN A 388 20.35 17.81 -0.51
N SER A 389 20.76 16.58 -0.16
CA SER A 389 20.35 15.36 -0.87
C SER A 389 20.11 14.19 0.08
N TRP A 390 19.09 13.38 -0.25
CA TRP A 390 18.63 12.20 0.48
C TRP A 390 18.47 11.07 -0.52
N VAL A 391 19.37 10.09 -0.47
CA VAL A 391 19.42 9.05 -1.51
C VAL A 391 19.63 7.67 -0.91
N LEU A 392 18.94 6.69 -1.49
CA LEU A 392 19.29 5.29 -1.38
C LEU A 392 20.42 5.00 -2.37
N SER A 393 21.51 4.46 -1.85
CA SER A 393 22.73 4.12 -2.59
C SER A 393 22.87 2.61 -2.63
N HIS A 394 23.16 2.09 -3.82
CA HIS A 394 23.58 0.71 -4.03
C HIS A 394 24.98 0.71 -4.65
N TYR A 395 25.92 -0.01 -4.05
CA TYR A 395 27.27 -0.16 -4.57
C TYR A 395 27.84 -1.50 -4.11
N ASP A 396 28.31 -2.33 -5.05
CA ASP A 396 28.99 -3.60 -4.77
C ASP A 396 28.18 -4.57 -3.87
N GLY A 397 26.86 -4.60 -4.06
CA GLY A 397 25.94 -5.45 -3.29
C GLY A 397 25.40 -4.82 -2.00
N ASP A 398 26.04 -3.75 -1.52
CA ASP A 398 25.61 -3.05 -0.30
C ASP A 398 24.54 -2.00 -0.61
N TYR A 399 23.51 -1.97 0.23
CA TYR A 399 22.49 -0.93 0.22
C TYR A 399 22.66 -0.01 1.44
N SER A 400 22.58 1.30 1.22
CA SER A 400 22.65 2.28 2.30
C SER A 400 21.81 3.51 2.00
N PHE A 401 21.21 4.08 3.03
CA PHE A 401 20.69 5.43 2.95
C PHE A 401 21.81 6.44 3.23
N CYS A 402 21.92 7.47 2.38
CA CYS A 402 22.97 8.48 2.45
C CYS A 402 22.37 9.89 2.55
N HIS A 403 22.80 10.64 3.57
CA HIS A 403 22.47 12.06 3.75
C HIS A 403 23.57 12.76 4.57
N ALA A 404 23.94 13.99 4.21
CA ALA A 404 24.94 14.79 4.93
C ALA A 404 26.27 14.07 5.19
N GLY A 405 26.69 13.20 4.27
CA GLY A 405 27.91 12.39 4.40
C GLY A 405 27.78 11.19 5.35
N LYS A 406 26.65 11.05 6.05
CA LYS A 406 26.33 9.89 6.89
C LYS A 406 25.74 8.78 6.03
N LYS A 407 26.11 7.53 6.35
CA LYS A 407 25.61 6.32 5.69
C LYS A 407 24.95 5.42 6.71
N VAL A 408 23.72 5.02 6.44
CA VAL A 408 22.95 4.06 7.25
C VAL A 408 22.82 2.77 6.43
N PRO A 409 23.45 1.65 6.83
CA PRO A 409 23.35 0.40 6.09
C PRO A 409 21.92 -0.16 6.12
N LEU A 410 21.46 -0.70 4.99
CA LEU A 410 20.14 -1.30 4.83
C LEU A 410 20.27 -2.81 4.65
N GLN A 411 19.49 -3.57 5.43
CA GLN A 411 19.44 -5.03 5.30
C GLN A 411 18.41 -5.41 4.24
N VAL A 412 18.90 -5.78 3.06
CA VAL A 412 18.07 -6.11 1.89
C VAL A 412 18.19 -7.61 1.61
N ALA A 413 17.12 -8.37 1.89
CA ALA A 413 17.13 -9.83 1.79
C ALA A 413 17.29 -10.36 0.36
N ARG A 414 16.82 -9.60 -0.63
CA ARG A 414 16.93 -9.91 -2.07
C ARG A 414 17.21 -8.63 -2.83
N ARG A 415 18.11 -8.70 -3.81
CA ARG A 415 18.42 -7.57 -4.69
C ARG A 415 17.14 -7.05 -5.38
N PRO A 416 16.68 -5.82 -5.10
CA PRO A 416 15.54 -5.24 -5.80
C PRO A 416 15.85 -5.02 -7.28
N GLU A 417 14.93 -5.44 -8.15
CA GLU A 417 14.94 -5.08 -9.57
C GLU A 417 14.42 -3.65 -9.77
N ARG A 418 13.56 -3.18 -8.85
CA ARG A 418 12.94 -1.87 -8.89
C ARG A 418 13.00 -1.22 -7.52
N VAL A 419 13.19 0.08 -7.50
CA VAL A 419 13.10 0.90 -6.29
C VAL A 419 12.02 1.93 -6.51
N GLY A 420 11.00 1.87 -5.67
CA GLY A 420 9.95 2.87 -5.60
C GLY A 420 10.30 3.95 -4.59
N LEU A 421 9.92 5.18 -4.90
CA LEU A 421 10.05 6.33 -4.03
C LEU A 421 8.67 6.95 -3.84
N LEU A 422 8.38 7.33 -2.61
CA LEU A 422 7.16 7.99 -2.21
C LEU A 422 7.52 9.18 -1.33
N LEU A 423 7.24 10.38 -1.81
CA LEU A 423 7.40 11.63 -1.07
C LEU A 423 6.02 12.14 -0.66
N ASP A 424 5.81 12.32 0.63
CA ASP A 424 4.67 13.05 1.15
C ASP A 424 5.10 14.39 1.72
N TRP A 425 4.70 15.45 1.03
CA TRP A 425 5.06 16.79 1.44
C TRP A 425 4.34 17.20 2.72
N GLN A 426 3.10 16.73 2.94
CA GLN A 426 2.32 17.09 4.12
C GLN A 426 2.93 16.52 5.41
N SER A 427 3.27 15.23 5.43
CA SER A 427 3.97 14.60 6.56
C SER A 427 5.49 14.74 6.52
N GLN A 428 6.05 15.46 5.54
CA GLN A 428 7.49 15.69 5.39
C GLN A 428 8.30 14.37 5.41
N THR A 429 7.75 13.34 4.76
CA THR A 429 8.26 11.97 4.82
C THR A 429 8.63 11.46 3.43
N LEU A 430 9.84 10.92 3.31
CA LEU A 430 10.34 10.24 2.12
C LEU A 430 10.50 8.75 2.44
N LEU A 431 9.92 7.92 1.58
CA LEU A 431 9.90 6.47 1.70
C LEU A 431 10.54 5.83 0.47
N PHE A 432 11.39 4.84 0.71
CA PHE A 432 11.94 3.94 -0.30
C PHE A 432 11.33 2.56 -0.11
N TYR A 433 10.86 1.93 -1.18
CA TYR A 433 10.22 0.63 -1.12
C TYR A 433 10.57 -0.24 -2.33
N GLU A 434 10.37 -1.55 -2.20
CA GLU A 434 10.42 -2.49 -3.31
C GLU A 434 8.99 -2.69 -3.85
N PRO A 435 8.69 -2.31 -5.11
CA PRO A 435 7.33 -2.34 -5.64
C PRO A 435 6.66 -3.71 -5.70
N HIS A 436 7.40 -4.80 -5.91
CA HIS A 436 6.80 -6.12 -6.09
C HIS A 436 6.34 -6.73 -4.75
N SER A 437 7.16 -6.64 -3.71
CA SER A 437 6.85 -7.14 -2.37
C SER A 437 6.20 -6.10 -1.47
N CYS A 438 6.10 -4.84 -1.93
CA CYS A 438 5.70 -3.68 -1.13
C CYS A 438 6.51 -3.52 0.17
N ALA A 439 7.76 -4.02 0.18
CA ALA A 439 8.60 -3.95 1.37
C ALA A 439 9.20 -2.56 1.49
N VAL A 440 9.04 -1.92 2.65
CA VAL A 440 9.72 -0.66 2.97
C VAL A 440 11.21 -0.94 3.13
N LEU A 441 12.03 -0.32 2.28
CA LEU A 441 13.48 -0.39 2.33
C LEU A 441 14.05 0.61 3.33
N TYR A 442 13.52 1.83 3.32
CA TYR A 442 13.91 2.88 4.26
C TYR A 442 12.86 4.00 4.32
N SER A 443 12.79 4.71 5.44
CA SER A 443 11.93 5.88 5.62
C SER A 443 12.71 6.96 6.36
N VAL A 444 12.55 8.21 5.92
CA VAL A 444 13.09 9.38 6.61
C VAL A 444 12.00 10.44 6.70
N SER A 445 11.83 10.99 7.90
CA SER A 445 10.97 12.15 8.14
C SER A 445 11.88 13.31 8.51
N GLN A 446 11.84 14.39 7.73
CA GLN A 446 12.64 15.58 7.97
C GLN A 446 11.93 16.80 7.41
N ASN A 447 12.01 17.92 8.13
CA ASN A 447 11.47 19.19 7.65
C ASN A 447 12.23 19.68 6.41
N PHE A 448 11.66 19.45 5.22
CA PHE A 448 12.19 19.93 3.96
C PHE A 448 11.89 21.42 3.81
N SER A 449 12.94 22.24 3.83
CA SER A 449 12.83 23.70 3.82
C SER A 449 12.57 24.31 2.45
N ALA A 450 12.67 23.51 1.37
CA ALA A 450 12.56 23.98 -0.01
C ALA A 450 12.10 22.85 -0.95
N PRO A 451 11.50 23.18 -2.12
CA PRO A 451 11.04 22.18 -3.08
C PRO A 451 12.11 21.14 -3.45
N LEU A 452 11.67 19.90 -3.61
CA LEU A 452 12.52 18.76 -3.91
C LEU A 452 12.42 18.36 -5.39
N LEU A 453 13.56 17.96 -5.94
CA LEU A 453 13.67 17.33 -7.26
C LEU A 453 14.09 15.86 -7.09
N PRO A 454 13.56 14.93 -7.89
CA PRO A 454 14.10 13.58 -7.96
C PRO A 454 15.56 13.62 -8.41
N ALA A 455 16.41 12.84 -7.74
CA ALA A 455 17.85 12.87 -7.92
C ALA A 455 18.39 11.48 -8.19
N PHE A 456 19.28 11.38 -9.17
CA PHE A 456 19.76 10.10 -9.69
C PHE A 456 21.26 10.17 -9.96
N ALA A 457 21.97 9.09 -9.66
CA ALA A 457 23.34 8.86 -10.14
C ALA A 457 23.49 7.41 -10.60
N VAL A 458 24.21 7.21 -11.70
CA VAL A 458 24.46 5.87 -12.27
C VAL A 458 25.93 5.75 -12.63
N THR A 459 26.57 4.70 -12.12
CA THR A 459 27.98 4.39 -12.39
C THR A 459 28.18 3.00 -12.99
N ASP A 460 27.09 2.29 -13.26
CA ASP A 460 27.08 0.99 -13.94
C ASP A 460 25.80 0.82 -14.76
N ARG A 461 25.94 0.41 -16.02
CA ARG A 461 24.84 0.16 -16.99
C ARG A 461 23.78 1.27 -16.99
N SER A 462 22.52 0.95 -16.73
CA SER A 462 21.40 1.87 -16.89
C SER A 462 20.37 1.77 -15.76
N ILE A 463 19.64 2.87 -15.57
CA ILE A 463 18.40 2.91 -14.77
C ILE A 463 17.29 3.54 -15.61
N THR A 464 16.04 3.15 -15.36
CA THR A 464 14.89 3.63 -16.13
C THR A 464 13.74 4.04 -15.21
N ILE A 465 13.19 5.23 -15.38
CA ILE A 465 11.95 5.66 -14.72
C ILE A 465 10.78 4.92 -15.38
N LEU A 466 9.93 4.30 -14.57
CA LEU A 466 8.75 3.56 -15.02
C LEU A 466 7.49 4.42 -14.85
N HIS A 467 6.60 4.35 -15.84
CA HIS A 467 5.30 5.02 -15.87
C HIS A 467 4.15 4.04 -15.71
#